data_AF-A0A7X8K948-F1
#
_entry.id   AF-A0A7X8K948-F1
#
_cell.length_a   1.000
_cell.length_b   1.000
_cell.length_c   1.000
_cell.angle_alpha   90.00
_cell.angle_beta   90.00
_cell.angle_gamma   90.00
#
_symmetry.space_group_name_H-M   'P 1'
#
loop_
_entity.id
_entity.type
_entity.pdbx_description
1 polymer ?
#
loop_
_entity_poly.entity_id
_entity_poly.type
_entity_poly.pdbx_seq_one_letter_code
_entity_poly.pdbx_strand_id
1 'polypeptide(L)'
;MDLPGAVERLERNLKTFLYETDGAYVENLLGLGKTHLEAQRLATWDWPHGIGLYGIYKHYFVSKDEAILDYLEAWFDERIAFGLPEKTVNTTAPLLTLAFLHTHRPKERYKTIMLEWGDWILHSMPRTPEDGLQHQHAEL
;
A
#
# COMPACT_ATOMS: atom_id res chain seq x y z
N MET A 1 -7.68 -4.07 -30.36
CA MET A 1 -7.70 -4.37 -28.93
C MET A 1 -8.76 -3.48 -28.31
N ASP A 2 -9.75 -4.04 -27.63
CA ASP A 2 -10.75 -3.26 -26.90
C ASP A 2 -10.11 -2.73 -25.61
N LEU A 3 -9.65 -1.49 -25.66
CA LEU A 3 -8.90 -0.85 -24.58
C LEU A 3 -9.76 -0.61 -23.33
N PRO A 4 -11.02 -0.09 -23.44
CA PRO A 4 -11.93 0.00 -22.30
C PRO A 4 -12.13 -1.35 -21.59
N GLY A 5 -12.47 -2.41 -22.34
CA GLY A 5 -12.66 -3.73 -21.75
C GLY A 5 -11.37 -4.31 -21.14
N ALA A 6 -10.18 -3.93 -21.63
CA ALA A 6 -8.91 -4.33 -21.03
C ALA A 6 -8.67 -3.64 -19.67
N VAL A 7 -9.01 -2.35 -19.54
CA VAL A 7 -8.87 -1.60 -18.29
C VAL A 7 -9.80 -2.16 -17.22
N GLU A 8 -11.06 -2.44 -17.54
CA GLU A 8 -12.01 -3.03 -16.59
C GLU A 8 -11.56 -4.41 -16.09
N ARG A 9 -11.02 -5.26 -16.99
CA ARG A 9 -10.46 -6.56 -16.60
C ARG A 9 -9.25 -6.41 -15.69
N LEU A 10 -8.37 -5.45 -15.98
CA LEU A 10 -7.21 -5.16 -15.14
C LEU A 10 -7.64 -4.68 -13.76
N GLU A 11 -8.56 -3.72 -13.67
CA GLU A 11 -9.09 -3.23 -12.39
C GLU A 11 -9.66 -4.38 -11.57
N ARG A 12 -10.51 -5.23 -12.16
CA ARG A 12 -11.09 -6.38 -11.46
C ARG A 12 -10.01 -7.31 -10.91
N ASN A 13 -9.00 -7.64 -11.71
CA ASN A 13 -7.91 -8.50 -11.26
C ASN A 13 -7.09 -7.86 -10.13
N LEU A 14 -6.82 -6.56 -10.21
CA LEU A 14 -6.14 -5.82 -9.13
C LEU A 14 -6.99 -5.81 -7.86
N LYS A 15 -8.30 -5.57 -7.97
CA LYS A 15 -9.23 -5.58 -6.83
C LYS A 15 -9.27 -6.93 -6.12
N THR A 16 -9.19 -8.04 -6.87
CA THR A 16 -9.05 -9.39 -6.30
C THR A 16 -7.70 -9.57 -5.62
N PHE A 17 -6.61 -9.26 -6.32
CA PHE A 17 -5.23 -9.40 -5.80
C PHE A 17 -5.01 -8.67 -4.48
N LEU A 18 -5.57 -7.46 -4.32
CA LEU A 18 -5.45 -6.64 -3.11
C LEU A 18 -6.05 -7.25 -1.82
N TYR A 19 -6.76 -8.38 -1.95
CA TYR A 19 -7.32 -9.17 -0.86
C TYR A 19 -6.76 -10.59 -0.79
N GLU A 20 -5.90 -10.97 -1.74
CA GLU A 20 -5.22 -12.26 -1.71
C GLU A 20 -3.94 -12.16 -0.89
N THR A 21 -3.65 -13.21 -0.13
CA THR A 21 -2.41 -13.33 0.63
C THR A 21 -1.56 -14.42 0.01
N ASP A 22 -0.30 -14.08 -0.31
CA ASP A 22 0.68 -15.07 -0.76
C ASP A 22 1.19 -15.89 0.43
N GLY A 23 0.79 -17.16 0.48
CA GLY A 23 1.20 -18.09 1.54
C GLY A 23 2.71 -18.31 1.58
N ALA A 24 3.39 -18.33 0.43
CA ALA A 24 4.84 -18.50 0.38
C ALA A 24 5.56 -17.28 0.97
N TYR A 25 5.03 -16.07 0.72
CA TYR A 25 5.53 -14.85 1.33
C TYR A 25 5.36 -14.87 2.87
N VAL A 26 4.20 -15.29 3.36
CA VAL A 26 3.96 -15.44 4.80
C VAL A 26 4.92 -16.45 5.42
N GLU A 27 5.09 -17.63 4.82
CA GLU A 27 6.02 -18.67 5.30
C GLU A 27 7.47 -18.15 5.34
N ASN A 28 7.90 -17.39 4.33
CA ASN A 28 9.21 -16.76 4.31
C ASN A 28 9.41 -15.80 5.49
N LEU A 29 8.46 -14.90 5.73
CA LEU A 29 8.52 -13.93 6.83
C LEU A 29 8.57 -14.62 8.21
N LEU A 30 7.82 -15.71 8.38
CA LEU A 30 7.89 -16.53 9.59
C LEU A 30 9.28 -17.16 9.77
N GLY A 31 9.88 -17.66 8.67
CA GLY A 31 11.24 -18.18 8.67
C GLY A 31 12.31 -17.15 9.06
N LEU A 32 12.05 -15.87 8.81
CA LEU A 32 12.88 -14.73 9.22
C LEU A 32 12.60 -14.23 10.65
N GLY A 33 11.71 -14.92 11.39
CA GLY A 33 11.42 -14.62 12.79
C GLY A 33 10.31 -13.59 13.01
N LYS A 34 9.59 -13.17 11.97
CA LYS A 34 8.37 -12.37 12.16
C LYS A 34 7.30 -13.21 12.85
N THR A 35 6.50 -12.57 13.68
CA THR A 35 5.29 -13.18 14.23
C THR A 35 4.24 -13.37 13.12
N HIS A 36 3.27 -14.26 13.34
CA HIS A 36 2.14 -14.43 12.43
C HIS A 36 1.38 -13.11 12.18
N LEU A 37 1.24 -12.26 13.20
CA LEU A 37 0.56 -10.97 13.05
C LEU A 37 1.36 -10.00 12.18
N GLU A 38 2.68 -9.93 12.36
CA GLU A 38 3.54 -9.09 11.51
C GLU A 38 3.54 -9.58 10.06
N ALA A 39 3.64 -10.89 9.85
CA ALA A 39 3.60 -11.49 8.52
C ALA A 39 2.27 -11.20 7.81
N GLN A 40 1.13 -11.30 8.50
CA GLN A 40 -0.17 -10.99 7.92
C GLN A 40 -0.33 -9.50 7.56
N ARG A 41 0.24 -8.59 8.36
CA ARG A 41 0.20 -7.15 8.07
C ARG A 41 1.02 -6.81 6.83
N LEU A 42 2.21 -7.39 6.70
CA LEU A 42 3.03 -7.23 5.49
C LEU A 42 2.34 -7.85 4.27
N ALA A 43 1.79 -9.05 4.41
CA ALA A 43 1.13 -9.74 3.31
C ALA A 43 -0.15 -9.04 2.80
N THR A 44 -0.68 -8.06 3.54
CA THR A 44 -1.85 -7.27 3.15
C THR A 44 -1.54 -5.78 2.94
N TRP A 45 -0.29 -5.36 3.16
CA TRP A 45 0.21 -4.01 2.95
C TRP A 45 1.70 -4.06 2.61
N ASP A 46 2.01 -3.97 1.32
CA ASP A 46 3.39 -3.93 0.82
C ASP A 46 3.45 -3.30 -0.59
N TRP A 47 4.65 -3.22 -1.19
CA TRP A 47 4.86 -2.57 -2.48
C TRP A 47 3.94 -3.04 -3.63
N PRO A 48 3.55 -4.32 -3.79
CA PRO A 48 2.65 -4.73 -4.87
C PRO A 48 1.25 -4.12 -4.67
N HIS A 49 0.81 -4.00 -3.42
CA HIS A 49 -0.44 -3.34 -3.06
C HIS A 49 -0.38 -1.86 -3.42
N GLY A 50 0.73 -1.19 -3.14
CA GLY A 50 0.94 0.21 -3.52
C GLY A 50 0.79 0.43 -5.03
N ILE A 51 1.39 -0.44 -5.84
CA ILE A 51 1.26 -0.40 -7.31
C ILE A 51 -0.18 -0.65 -7.74
N GLY A 52 -0.84 -1.69 -7.20
CA GLY A 52 -2.22 -2.03 -7.55
C GLY A 52 -3.21 -0.91 -7.21
N LEU A 53 -3.09 -0.35 -6.00
CA LEU A 53 -3.89 0.80 -5.56
C LEU A 53 -3.68 2.01 -6.46
N TYR A 54 -2.42 2.32 -6.82
CA TYR A 54 -2.16 3.46 -7.69
C TYR A 54 -2.71 3.24 -9.10
N GLY A 55 -2.62 2.03 -9.64
CA GLY A 55 -3.25 1.67 -10.91
C GLY A 55 -4.77 1.87 -10.90
N ILE A 56 -5.44 1.43 -9.84
CA ILE A 56 -6.88 1.66 -9.63
C ILE A 56 -7.20 3.16 -9.53
N TYR A 57 -6.41 3.93 -8.75
CA TYR A 57 -6.58 5.37 -8.67
C TYR A 57 -6.35 6.08 -10.02
N LYS A 58 -5.40 5.62 -10.84
CA LYS A 58 -5.21 6.15 -12.19
C LYS A 58 -6.43 5.92 -13.08
N HIS A 59 -7.17 4.84 -12.88
CA HIS A 59 -8.45 4.65 -13.56
C HIS A 59 -9.48 5.67 -13.08
N TYR A 60 -9.65 5.86 -11.77
CA TYR A 60 -10.51 6.94 -11.23
C TYR A 60 -10.15 8.31 -11.80
N PHE A 61 -8.85 8.62 -11.88
CA PHE A 61 -8.38 9.92 -12.36
C PHE A 61 -8.92 10.24 -13.76
N VAL A 62 -9.12 9.23 -14.62
CA VAL A 62 -9.65 9.36 -15.97
C VAL A 62 -11.18 9.20 -16.01
N SER A 63 -11.73 8.15 -15.39
CA SER A 63 -13.16 7.82 -15.48
C SER A 63 -14.06 8.70 -14.62
N LYS A 64 -13.51 9.24 -13.52
CA LYS A 64 -14.24 9.93 -12.44
C LYS A 64 -15.33 9.07 -11.80
N ASP A 65 -15.19 7.74 -11.86
CA ASP A 65 -16.12 6.82 -11.23
C ASP A 65 -15.91 6.77 -9.72
N GLU A 66 -16.85 7.36 -8.96
CA GLU A 66 -16.78 7.43 -7.50
C GLU A 66 -16.77 6.05 -6.82
N ALA A 67 -17.28 4.99 -7.46
CA ALA A 67 -17.20 3.63 -6.93
C ALA A 67 -15.74 3.15 -6.77
N ILE A 68 -14.80 3.75 -7.51
CA ILE A 68 -13.37 3.49 -7.35
C ILE A 68 -12.83 4.16 -6.08
N LEU A 69 -13.25 5.40 -5.77
CA LEU A 69 -12.86 6.04 -4.51
C LEU A 69 -13.45 5.31 -3.30
N ASP A 70 -14.70 4.86 -3.39
CA ASP A 70 -15.34 4.05 -2.34
C ASP A 70 -14.54 2.77 -2.06
N TYR A 71 -14.09 2.08 -3.12
CA TYR A 71 -13.25 0.89 -2.98
C TYR A 71 -11.90 1.20 -2.33
N LEU A 72 -11.20 2.25 -2.79
CA LEU A 72 -9.90 2.64 -2.24
C LEU A 72 -10.03 3.01 -0.76
N GLU A 73 -11.06 3.78 -0.41
CA GLU A 73 -11.35 4.18 0.96
C GLU A 73 -11.63 2.98 1.87
N ALA A 74 -12.46 2.03 1.42
CA ALA A 74 -12.75 0.80 2.15
C ALA A 74 -11.49 -0.03 2.39
N TRP A 75 -10.64 -0.21 1.35
CA TRP A 75 -9.39 -0.95 1.48
C TRP A 75 -8.47 -0.30 2.50
N PHE A 76 -8.24 1.02 2.43
CA PHE A 76 -7.38 1.71 3.38
C PHE A 76 -7.92 1.64 4.81
N ASP A 77 -9.22 1.88 5.00
CA ASP A 77 -9.83 1.82 6.34
C ASP A 77 -9.71 0.43 6.96
N GLU A 78 -9.91 -0.63 6.18
CA GLU A 78 -9.77 -2.01 6.63
C GLU A 78 -8.32 -2.34 7.03
N ARG A 79 -7.34 -2.03 6.18
CA ARG A 79 -5.92 -2.32 6.49
C ARG A 79 -5.40 -1.49 7.65
N ILE A 80 -5.79 -0.22 7.72
CA ILE A 80 -5.45 0.66 8.84
C ILE A 80 -6.12 0.19 10.14
N ALA A 81 -7.33 -0.38 10.08
CA ALA A 81 -8.01 -0.98 11.24
C ALA A 81 -7.35 -2.29 11.71
N PHE A 82 -6.86 -3.12 10.79
CA PHE A 82 -6.07 -4.32 11.11
C PHE A 82 -4.71 -3.97 11.76
N GLY A 83 -4.17 -2.82 11.40
CA GLY A 83 -2.92 -2.26 11.90
C GLY A 83 -1.83 -2.32 10.83
N LEU A 84 -1.07 -1.24 10.74
CA LEU A 84 -0.04 -1.09 9.71
C LEU A 84 1.18 -2.00 10.00
N PRO A 85 1.87 -2.48 8.96
CA PRO A 85 3.13 -3.21 9.12
C PRO A 85 4.25 -2.27 9.58
N GLU A 86 5.42 -2.84 9.81
CA GLU A 86 6.65 -2.06 10.00
C GLU A 86 6.92 -1.13 8.80
N LYS A 87 7.62 -0.02 9.07
CA LYS A 87 8.00 0.96 8.05
C LYS A 87 9.25 0.49 7.33
N THR A 88 9.16 0.33 6.02
CA THR A 88 10.24 -0.06 5.13
C THR A 88 10.14 0.73 3.83
N VAL A 89 11.14 0.61 2.94
CA VAL A 89 11.03 1.21 1.61
C VAL A 89 9.78 0.71 0.86
N ASN A 90 9.44 -0.57 1.01
CA ASN A 90 8.33 -1.18 0.27
C ASN A 90 6.96 -0.79 0.85
N THR A 91 6.82 -0.80 2.19
CA THR A 91 5.55 -0.50 2.85
C THR A 91 5.15 0.97 2.75
N THR A 92 6.04 1.86 2.27
CA THR A 92 5.70 3.25 1.94
C THR A 92 4.87 3.38 0.66
N ALA A 93 4.92 2.40 -0.25
CA ALA A 93 4.30 2.52 -1.57
C ALA A 93 2.77 2.80 -1.53
N PRO A 94 1.96 2.18 -0.67
CA PRO A 94 0.53 2.50 -0.56
C PRO A 94 0.24 3.96 -0.15
N LEU A 95 1.17 4.65 0.51
CA LEU A 95 0.95 6.02 0.98
C LEU A 95 0.74 7.03 -0.16
N LEU A 96 1.29 6.77 -1.34
CA LEU A 96 1.09 7.64 -2.50
C LEU A 96 -0.41 7.72 -2.85
N THR A 97 -1.07 6.57 -2.95
CA THR A 97 -2.50 6.52 -3.24
C THR A 97 -3.33 7.03 -2.06
N LEU A 98 -2.88 6.80 -0.82
CA LEU A 98 -3.52 7.38 0.37
C LEU A 98 -3.51 8.91 0.34
N ALA A 99 -2.40 9.52 -0.09
CA ALA A 99 -2.28 10.96 -0.22
C ALA A 99 -3.27 11.52 -1.25
N PHE A 100 -3.37 10.88 -2.42
CA PHE A 100 -4.37 11.25 -3.42
C PHE A 100 -5.80 11.07 -2.91
N LEU A 101 -6.12 9.94 -2.29
CA LEU A 101 -7.43 9.71 -1.70
C LEU A 101 -7.76 10.79 -0.67
N HIS A 102 -6.83 11.16 0.20
CA HIS A 102 -7.03 12.20 1.21
C HIS A 102 -7.35 13.57 0.59
N THR A 103 -6.82 13.91 -0.59
CA THR A 103 -7.20 15.16 -1.28
C THR A 103 -8.67 15.18 -1.72
N HIS A 104 -9.27 14.02 -1.97
CA HIS A 104 -10.67 13.88 -2.36
C HIS A 104 -11.59 13.65 -1.15
N ARG A 105 -11.12 12.85 -0.19
CA ARG A 105 -11.86 12.37 1.00
C ARG A 105 -10.98 12.62 2.25
N PRO A 106 -10.90 13.87 2.74
CA PRO A 106 -10.00 14.20 3.83
C PRO A 106 -10.44 13.51 5.13
N LYS A 107 -9.55 12.72 5.71
CA LYS A 107 -9.67 12.11 7.04
C LYS A 107 -8.45 12.41 7.88
N GLU A 108 -8.67 12.88 9.11
CA GLU A 108 -7.56 13.23 10.02
C GLU A 108 -6.67 12.01 10.30
N ARG A 109 -7.25 10.82 10.43
CA ARG A 109 -6.50 9.56 10.62
C ARG A 109 -5.48 9.31 9.50
N TYR A 110 -5.86 9.56 8.24
CA TYR A 110 -4.96 9.39 7.09
C TYR A 110 -3.82 10.40 7.15
N LYS A 111 -4.13 11.66 7.45
CA LYS A 111 -3.15 12.73 7.61
C LYS A 111 -2.14 12.40 8.71
N THR A 112 -2.60 11.95 9.88
CA THR A 112 -1.73 11.54 10.99
C THR A 112 -0.75 10.45 10.56
N ILE A 113 -1.25 9.41 9.87
CA ILE A 113 -0.40 8.31 9.35
C ILE A 113 0.63 8.84 8.34
N MET A 114 0.20 9.65 7.37
CA MET A 114 1.11 10.18 6.36
C MET A 114 2.19 11.10 6.95
N LEU A 115 1.85 11.91 7.95
CA LEU A 115 2.81 12.76 8.64
C LEU A 115 3.79 11.93 9.48
N GLU A 116 3.30 10.91 10.20
CA GLU A 116 4.14 10.00 10.98
C GLU A 116 5.13 9.22 10.09
N TRP A 117 4.66 8.71 8.95
CA TRP A 117 5.51 7.99 8.00
C TRP A 117 6.46 8.94 7.26
N GLY A 118 6.01 10.15 6.92
CA GLY A 118 6.86 11.19 6.34
C GLY A 118 7.99 11.61 7.27
N ASP A 119 7.69 11.80 8.56
CA ASP A 119 8.68 12.09 9.59
C ASP A 119 9.70 10.95 9.71
N TRP A 120 9.23 9.70 9.72
CA TRP A 120 10.13 8.54 9.71
C TRP A 120 11.03 8.52 8.45
N ILE A 121 10.50 8.76 7.25
CA ILE A 121 11.31 8.81 6.01
C ILE A 121 12.40 9.86 6.14
N LEU A 122 12.08 11.05 6.66
CA LEU A 122 13.00 12.17 6.74
C LEU A 122 14.08 11.99 7.82
N HIS A 123 13.71 11.44 8.98
CA HIS A 123 14.57 11.50 10.17
C HIS A 123 15.06 10.14 10.68
N SER A 124 14.40 9.03 10.33
CA SER A 124 14.64 7.71 10.94
C SER A 124 14.91 6.59 9.95
N MET A 125 14.46 6.70 8.69
CA MET A 125 14.68 5.68 7.67
C MET A 125 16.19 5.55 7.42
N PRO A 126 16.76 4.33 7.45
CA PRO A 126 18.20 4.13 7.31
C PRO A 126 18.78 4.79 6.06
N ARG A 127 20.03 5.26 6.18
CA ARG A 127 20.74 6.01 5.15
C ARG A 127 21.98 5.25 4.67
N THR A 128 22.32 5.42 3.40
CA THR A 128 23.62 5.03 2.86
C THR A 128 24.73 5.97 3.40
N PRO A 129 26.03 5.67 3.22
CA PRO A 129 27.12 6.56 3.64
C PRO A 129 27.06 7.98 3.07
N GLU A 130 26.40 8.18 1.92
CA GLU A 130 26.22 9.48 1.26
C GLU A 130 24.81 10.06 1.47
N ASP A 131 24.11 9.65 2.52
CA ASP A 131 22.78 10.13 2.93
C ASP A 131 21.64 9.80 1.94
N GLY A 132 21.83 8.78 1.09
CA GLY A 132 20.75 8.22 0.27
C GLY A 132 19.78 7.39 1.10
N LEU A 133 18.51 7.31 0.71
CA LEU A 133 17.54 6.39 1.32
C LEU A 133 17.99 4.94 1.11
N GLN A 134 18.33 4.22 2.18
CA GLN A 134 18.75 2.83 2.10
C GLN A 134 17.57 1.94 1.73
N HIS A 135 17.77 1.03 0.79
CA HIS A 135 16.77 0.04 0.40
C HIS A 135 16.69 -1.11 1.43
N GLN A 136 16.05 -0.85 2.57
CA GLN A 136 15.71 -1.89 3.56
C GLN A 136 14.22 -2.28 3.43
N HIS A 137 13.96 -3.59 3.41
CA HIS A 137 12.62 -4.18 3.38
C HIS A 137 12.52 -5.34 4.37
N ALA A 138 11.31 -5.86 4.59
CA ALA A 138 11.00 -6.81 5.65
C ALA A 138 11.78 -8.14 5.58
N GLU A 139 12.43 -8.41 4.45
CA GLU A 139 13.18 -9.63 4.19
C GLU A 139 14.71 -9.44 4.29
N LEU A 140 15.19 -8.22 4.56
CA LEU A 140 16.60 -7.85 4.69
C LEU A 140 16.99 -7.45 6.12
#